data_AF-A0A1Y1ZXJ3-F1
#
_entry.id   AF-A0A1Y1ZXJ3-F1
#
_cell.length_a   1.000
_cell.length_b   1.000
_cell.length_c   1.000
_cell.angle_alpha   90.00
_cell.angle_beta   90.00
_cell.angle_gamma   90.00
#
_symmetry.space_group_name_H-M   'P 1'
#
loop_
_entity.id
_entity.type
_entity.pdbx_description
1 polymer ?
#
loop_
_entity_poly.entity_id
_entity_poly.type
_entity_poly.pdbx_seq_one_letter_code
_entity_poly.pdbx_strand_id
1 'polypeptide(L)'
;MDDIPPEILSRIISYVAAEKDPKLSKYAPISVQFQAAVEQITFRSLKLTSSNLGAFQEAYQGDRVERRGYLRSIEIRCILPKRKSGGCEVTRTSDWAEETKTWSDTVSRLFSILDELTRRYETHFRAPPSISLVFLDLARAFTLMPASTLEIVHLRVDTIELHNENIPLQQLSTPDAGNHVYDLILRRLSTFEKLRRLYFTGPLTVSSTLFSSCANSTASIIFPNLEEFALEFTPATSDGRWFFVRDEVAWKIYEDELDDFAGDEYDFDDSSGLDEFYHTDDEGTKMGFWVYGGTPVRQRIVERLETYRSLPNPETPAPFLTSAAEACKNMPKIKRFSLKLGRYSLRQYELYYSFVKRVFELWFISKGSTLEHNDITESPEIPSDSTNTHVNRVYLRFGDYMPEATVMESWRAVVGTEGKIFSLDEEFCERERDEWKYTGEAPQEKVARERMGNASAAIGDAGIAASTANLFAAPLI
;
A
#
# COMPACT_ATOMS: atom_id res chain seq x y z
N MET A 1 5.56 -10.77 -46.49
CA MET A 1 5.45 -10.15 -45.14
C MET A 1 6.40 -10.81 -44.14
N ASP A 2 6.88 -12.03 -44.41
CA ASP A 2 7.87 -12.70 -43.55
C ASP A 2 9.30 -12.14 -43.65
N ASP A 3 9.53 -11.16 -44.53
CA ASP A 3 10.80 -10.44 -44.66
C ASP A 3 10.96 -9.30 -43.63
N ILE A 4 9.91 -9.01 -42.85
CA ILE A 4 9.96 -8.00 -41.80
C ILE A 4 10.77 -8.56 -40.63
N PRO A 5 11.81 -7.86 -40.13
CA PRO A 5 12.58 -8.32 -38.98
C PRO A 5 11.67 -8.53 -37.74
N PRO A 6 11.87 -9.60 -36.95
CA PRO A 6 11.02 -9.92 -35.79
C PRO A 6 10.88 -8.77 -34.78
N GLU A 7 11.92 -7.95 -34.62
CA GLU A 7 11.94 -6.80 -33.72
C GLU A 7 10.96 -5.70 -34.18
N ILE A 8 10.90 -5.47 -35.50
CA ILE A 8 9.97 -4.50 -36.09
C ILE A 8 8.54 -5.01 -35.96
N LEU A 9 8.33 -6.31 -36.18
CA LEU A 9 7.01 -6.92 -36.04
C LEU A 9 6.51 -6.89 -34.59
N SER A 10 7.36 -7.24 -33.63
CA SER A 10 7.06 -7.13 -32.19
C SER A 10 6.67 -5.70 -31.81
N ARG A 11 7.38 -4.70 -32.34
CA ARG A 11 7.06 -3.28 -32.13
C ARG A 11 5.71 -2.89 -32.75
N ILE A 12 5.39 -3.35 -33.96
CA ILE A 12 4.08 -3.09 -34.59
C ILE A 12 2.95 -3.67 -33.71
N ILE A 13 3.05 -4.94 -33.31
CA ILE A 13 2.03 -5.57 -32.46
C ILE A 13 1.94 -4.85 -31.11
N SER A 14 3.03 -4.30 -30.57
CA SER A 14 3.00 -3.54 -29.32
C SER A 14 2.16 -2.25 -29.41
N TYR A 15 2.16 -1.58 -30.56
CA TYR A 15 1.29 -0.42 -30.78
C TYR A 15 -0.17 -0.85 -30.91
N VAL A 16 -0.45 -1.96 -31.60
CA VAL A 16 -1.82 -2.51 -31.67
C VAL A 16 -2.30 -2.92 -30.27
N ALA A 17 -1.42 -3.48 -29.44
CA ALA A 17 -1.74 -3.88 -28.07
C ALA A 17 -2.04 -2.70 -27.13
N ALA A 18 -1.62 -1.49 -27.48
CA ALA A 18 -1.90 -0.28 -26.71
C ALA A 18 -3.29 0.34 -27.00
N GLU A 19 -4.03 -0.20 -27.96
CA GLU A 19 -5.41 0.20 -28.22
C GLU A 19 -6.35 -0.19 -27.06
N LYS A 20 -7.53 0.45 -26.97
CA LYS A 20 -8.49 0.27 -25.86
C LYS A 20 -9.08 -1.15 -25.78
N ASP A 21 -9.19 -1.87 -26.90
CA ASP A 21 -9.69 -3.26 -26.98
C ASP A 21 -8.91 -4.06 -28.04
N PRO A 22 -7.64 -4.42 -27.77
CA PRO A 22 -6.77 -4.97 -28.78
C PRO A 22 -7.09 -6.45 -29.03
N LYS A 23 -7.65 -6.76 -30.20
CA LYS A 23 -7.95 -8.15 -30.60
C LYS A 23 -6.74 -8.83 -31.24
N LEU A 24 -5.65 -8.94 -30.48
CA LEU A 24 -4.35 -9.44 -30.96
C LEU A 24 -4.43 -10.85 -31.58
N SER A 25 -5.35 -11.69 -31.10
CA SER A 25 -5.56 -13.06 -31.58
C SER A 25 -5.91 -13.13 -33.07
N LYS A 26 -6.46 -12.06 -33.67
CA LYS A 26 -6.78 -12.01 -35.10
C LYS A 26 -5.53 -11.97 -36.00
N TYR A 27 -4.40 -11.52 -35.46
CA TYR A 27 -3.15 -11.42 -36.22
C TYR A 27 -2.30 -12.68 -36.14
N ALA A 28 -2.51 -13.54 -35.14
CA ALA A 28 -1.74 -14.77 -34.95
C ALA A 28 -1.76 -15.72 -36.17
N PRO A 29 -2.88 -15.90 -36.91
CA PRO A 29 -2.92 -16.78 -38.07
C PRO A 29 -2.21 -16.26 -39.33
N ILE A 30 -1.71 -15.01 -39.34
CA ILE A 30 -1.12 -14.40 -40.55
C ILE A 30 0.16 -15.11 -40.97
N SER A 31 1.07 -15.35 -40.02
CA SER A 31 2.29 -16.12 -40.21
C SER A 31 2.90 -16.55 -38.88
N VAL A 32 3.90 -17.43 -38.91
CA VAL A 32 4.60 -17.91 -37.70
C VAL A 32 5.26 -16.76 -36.94
N GLN A 33 5.82 -15.77 -37.64
CA GLN A 33 6.43 -14.59 -37.00
C GLN A 33 5.37 -13.72 -36.31
N PHE A 34 4.20 -13.54 -36.93
CA PHE A 34 3.07 -12.83 -36.32
C PHE A 34 2.55 -13.57 -35.10
N GLN A 35 2.42 -14.89 -35.16
CA GLN A 35 2.06 -15.71 -34.02
C GLN A 35 3.05 -15.50 -32.87
N ALA A 36 4.37 -15.60 -33.13
CA ALA A 36 5.40 -15.40 -32.11
C ALA A 36 5.32 -13.99 -31.49
N ALA A 37 5.15 -12.94 -32.29
CA ALA A 37 5.01 -11.57 -31.80
C ALA A 37 3.73 -11.37 -30.96
N VAL A 38 2.60 -11.94 -31.39
CA VAL A 38 1.34 -11.92 -30.63
C VAL A 38 1.48 -12.69 -29.31
N GLU A 39 2.08 -13.87 -29.34
CA GLU A 39 2.30 -14.70 -28.16
C GLU A 39 3.27 -14.02 -27.17
N GLN A 40 4.32 -13.37 -27.65
CA GLN A 40 5.27 -12.63 -26.83
C GLN A 40 4.56 -11.56 -25.97
N ILE A 41 3.57 -10.87 -26.54
CA ILE A 41 2.81 -9.84 -25.81
C ILE A 41 1.71 -10.48 -24.95
N THR A 42 0.94 -11.42 -25.51
CA THR A 42 -0.20 -12.06 -24.85
C THR A 42 0.24 -12.84 -23.60
N PHE A 43 1.35 -13.58 -23.68
CA PHE A 43 1.86 -14.37 -22.56
C PHE A 43 2.80 -13.58 -21.65
N ARG A 44 3.07 -12.29 -21.90
CA ARG A 44 3.90 -11.46 -21.04
C ARG A 44 3.25 -11.19 -19.69
N SER A 45 1.96 -10.88 -19.69
CA SER A 45 1.17 -10.57 -18.51
C SER A 45 -0.17 -11.30 -18.60
N LEU A 46 -0.46 -12.16 -17.64
CA LEU A 46 -1.67 -12.97 -17.66
C LEU A 46 -2.59 -12.62 -16.49
N LYS A 47 -3.89 -12.46 -16.78
CA LYS A 47 -4.94 -12.35 -15.78
C LYS A 47 -5.64 -13.69 -15.62
N LEU A 48 -5.44 -14.32 -14.48
CA LEU A 48 -5.94 -15.64 -14.14
C LEU A 48 -7.05 -15.55 -13.10
N THR A 49 -7.90 -16.57 -13.12
CA THR A 49 -8.91 -16.84 -12.11
C THR A 49 -8.69 -18.27 -11.60
N SER A 50 -9.14 -18.59 -10.39
CA SER A 50 -9.06 -19.98 -9.89
C SER A 50 -9.64 -21.00 -10.88
N SER A 51 -10.69 -20.63 -11.62
CA SER A 51 -11.32 -21.47 -12.64
C SER A 51 -10.50 -21.69 -13.91
N ASN A 52 -9.58 -20.78 -14.27
CA ASN A 52 -8.85 -20.86 -15.54
C ASN A 52 -7.42 -21.42 -15.40
N LEU A 53 -7.01 -21.85 -14.20
CA LEU A 53 -5.69 -22.46 -13.98
C LEU A 53 -5.43 -23.71 -14.84
N GLY A 54 -6.47 -24.47 -15.19
CA GLY A 54 -6.34 -25.61 -16.12
C GLY A 54 -5.95 -25.15 -17.53
N ALA A 55 -6.68 -24.19 -18.08
CA ALA A 55 -6.37 -23.60 -19.39
C ALA A 55 -4.99 -22.93 -19.41
N PHE A 56 -4.60 -22.29 -18.30
CA PHE A 56 -3.25 -21.76 -18.12
C PHE A 56 -2.21 -22.88 -18.24
N GLN A 57 -2.35 -23.99 -17.53
CA GLN A 57 -1.42 -25.11 -17.62
C GLN A 57 -1.35 -25.70 -19.05
N GLU A 58 -2.50 -25.88 -19.70
CA GLU A 58 -2.61 -26.38 -21.07
C GLU A 58 -1.90 -25.48 -22.09
N ALA A 59 -1.93 -24.16 -21.88
CA ALA A 59 -1.29 -23.20 -22.77
C ALA A 59 0.24 -23.37 -22.86
N TYR A 60 0.86 -24.09 -21.92
CA TYR A 60 2.31 -24.34 -21.87
C TYR A 60 2.67 -25.84 -21.97
N GLN A 61 1.76 -26.70 -22.43
CA GLN A 61 2.04 -28.13 -22.63
C GLN A 61 2.89 -28.39 -23.89
N GLY A 62 3.71 -29.45 -23.84
CA GLY A 62 4.57 -29.87 -24.95
C GLY A 62 5.57 -28.80 -25.36
N ASP A 63 5.75 -28.62 -26.67
CA ASP A 63 6.69 -27.66 -27.27
C ASP A 63 6.33 -26.19 -26.97
N ARG A 64 5.11 -25.93 -26.45
CA ARG A 64 4.67 -24.57 -26.09
C ARG A 64 5.29 -24.07 -24.78
N VAL A 65 6.17 -24.85 -24.15
CA VAL A 65 6.91 -24.40 -22.95
C VAL A 65 7.74 -23.14 -23.23
N GLU A 66 8.10 -22.88 -24.49
CA GLU A 66 8.79 -21.65 -24.93
C GLU A 66 8.09 -20.36 -24.48
N ARG A 67 6.76 -20.39 -24.37
CA ARG A 67 5.96 -19.26 -23.87
C ARG A 67 6.37 -18.83 -22.47
N ARG A 68 6.98 -19.71 -21.67
CA ARG A 68 7.51 -19.40 -20.34
C ARG A 68 8.63 -18.35 -20.41
N GLY A 69 9.35 -18.27 -21.53
CA GLY A 69 10.34 -17.25 -21.81
C GLY A 69 9.75 -15.84 -21.98
N TYR A 70 8.45 -15.72 -22.24
CA TYR A 70 7.75 -14.43 -22.36
C TYR A 70 7.06 -13.99 -21.07
N LEU A 71 6.65 -14.94 -20.23
CA LEU A 71 5.93 -14.65 -18.99
C LEU A 71 6.75 -13.77 -18.03
N ARG A 72 6.16 -12.64 -17.61
CA ARG A 72 6.74 -11.67 -16.67
C ARG A 72 5.80 -11.35 -15.52
N SER A 73 4.49 -11.42 -15.72
CA SER A 73 3.50 -11.08 -14.69
C SER A 73 2.31 -12.03 -14.71
N ILE A 74 1.81 -12.42 -13.54
CA ILE A 74 0.53 -13.10 -13.36
C ILE A 74 -0.28 -12.33 -12.31
N GLU A 75 -1.46 -11.86 -12.70
CA GLU A 75 -2.49 -11.36 -11.81
C GLU A 75 -3.51 -12.49 -11.59
N ILE A 76 -3.68 -12.98 -10.37
CA ILE A 76 -4.63 -14.06 -10.07
C ILE A 76 -5.73 -13.58 -9.12
N ARG A 77 -6.97 -13.77 -9.57
CA ARG A 77 -8.19 -13.57 -8.79
C ARG A 77 -8.72 -14.91 -8.29
N CYS A 78 -8.84 -15.08 -6.99
CA CYS A 78 -9.42 -16.31 -6.46
C CYS A 78 -10.94 -16.16 -6.41
N ILE A 79 -11.66 -16.96 -7.20
CA ILE A 79 -13.12 -16.98 -7.13
C ILE A 79 -13.50 -17.74 -5.86
N LEU A 80 -13.91 -17.00 -4.83
CA LEU A 80 -14.41 -17.58 -3.59
C LEU A 80 -15.76 -18.25 -3.82
N PRO A 81 -16.11 -19.30 -3.04
CA PRO A 81 -17.42 -19.94 -3.11
C PRO A 81 -18.54 -18.90 -2.97
N LYS A 82 -19.57 -19.01 -3.82
CA LYS A 82 -20.75 -18.15 -3.69
C LYS A 82 -21.35 -18.36 -2.32
N ARG A 83 -21.45 -17.30 -1.53
CA ARG A 83 -22.14 -17.33 -0.24
C ARG A 83 -23.57 -17.79 -0.48
N LYS A 84 -24.02 -18.83 0.25
CA LYS A 84 -25.41 -19.30 0.19
C LYS A 84 -26.32 -18.12 0.53
N SER A 85 -27.10 -17.66 -0.43
CA SER A 85 -28.08 -16.60 -0.24
C SER A 85 -29.27 -17.14 0.55
N GLY A 86 -29.12 -17.32 1.86
CA GLY A 86 -30.26 -17.45 2.76
C GLY A 86 -30.99 -16.11 2.81
N GLY A 87 -32.32 -16.12 2.65
CA GLY A 87 -33.17 -14.92 2.54
C GLY A 87 -33.20 -13.99 3.77
N CYS A 88 -32.44 -14.29 4.83
CA CYS A 88 -32.24 -13.40 5.96
C CYS A 88 -30.79 -12.92 5.97
N GLU A 89 -30.60 -11.63 5.76
CA GLU A 89 -29.29 -11.00 5.58
C GLU A 89 -28.43 -10.94 6.85
N VAL A 90 -29.03 -11.24 8.02
CA VAL A 90 -28.52 -10.85 9.34
C VAL A 90 -27.70 -11.95 10.03
N THR A 91 -27.73 -13.20 9.57
CA THR A 91 -26.91 -14.30 10.13
C THR A 91 -25.97 -14.89 9.08
N ARG A 92 -25.32 -14.01 8.30
CA ARG A 92 -24.27 -14.41 7.35
C ARG A 92 -22.95 -14.60 8.09
N THR A 93 -22.77 -15.74 8.75
CA THR A 93 -21.41 -16.21 9.04
C THR A 93 -20.84 -16.72 7.72
N SER A 94 -19.97 -15.96 7.08
CA SER A 94 -19.16 -16.50 5.98
C SER A 94 -18.46 -17.76 6.47
N ASP A 95 -18.54 -18.83 5.70
CA ASP A 95 -17.79 -20.05 5.97
C ASP A 95 -16.32 -19.79 5.62
N TRP A 96 -15.65 -19.07 6.52
CA TRP A 96 -14.26 -18.65 6.38
C TRP A 96 -13.33 -19.85 6.15
N ALA A 97 -13.69 -21.04 6.63
CA ALA A 97 -12.91 -22.26 6.42
C ALA A 97 -12.99 -22.71 4.95
N GLU A 98 -14.18 -22.68 4.34
CA GLU A 98 -14.38 -23.01 2.92
C GLU A 98 -13.70 -21.98 1.99
N GLU A 99 -13.82 -20.69 2.31
CA GLU A 99 -13.13 -19.60 1.57
C GLU A 99 -11.60 -19.78 1.65
N THR A 100 -11.05 -20.04 2.86
CA THR A 100 -9.61 -20.26 3.09
C THR A 100 -9.11 -21.49 2.31
N LYS A 101 -9.87 -22.59 2.32
CA LYS A 101 -9.52 -23.81 1.60
C LYS A 101 -9.49 -23.58 0.09
N THR A 102 -10.55 -22.98 -0.47
CA THR A 102 -10.65 -22.71 -1.93
C THR A 102 -9.49 -21.86 -2.42
N TRP A 103 -9.10 -20.83 -1.65
CA TRP A 103 -7.95 -20.02 -1.98
C TRP A 103 -6.64 -20.79 -1.90
N SER A 104 -6.45 -21.54 -0.80
CA SER A 104 -5.24 -22.36 -0.57
C SER A 104 -5.02 -23.35 -1.71
N ASP A 105 -6.07 -24.08 -2.10
CA ASP A 105 -6.05 -25.02 -3.21
C ASP A 105 -5.70 -24.33 -4.53
N THR A 106 -6.24 -23.13 -4.76
CA THR A 106 -5.95 -22.30 -5.95
C THR A 106 -4.47 -21.90 -6.01
N VAL A 107 -3.93 -21.40 -4.91
CA VAL A 107 -2.55 -20.90 -4.86
C VAL A 107 -1.56 -22.05 -4.90
N SER A 108 -1.77 -23.12 -4.14
CA SER A 108 -0.96 -24.33 -4.23
C SER A 108 -0.94 -24.87 -5.66
N ARG A 109 -2.09 -24.91 -6.33
CA ARG A 109 -2.18 -25.33 -7.74
C ARG A 109 -1.40 -24.41 -8.67
N LEU A 110 -1.53 -23.09 -8.54
CA LEU A 110 -0.76 -22.12 -9.34
C LEU A 110 0.74 -22.37 -9.18
N PHE A 111 1.24 -22.48 -7.93
CA PHE A 111 2.66 -22.71 -7.68
C PHE A 111 3.16 -24.06 -8.21
N SER A 112 2.36 -25.12 -8.09
CA SER A 112 2.71 -26.41 -8.71
C SER A 112 2.84 -26.28 -10.23
N ILE A 113 1.95 -25.52 -10.88
CA ILE A 113 2.07 -25.25 -12.33
C ILE A 113 3.35 -24.46 -12.60
N LEU A 114 3.63 -23.38 -11.87
CA LEU A 114 4.82 -22.55 -12.10
C LEU A 114 6.14 -23.27 -11.86
N ASP A 115 6.21 -24.13 -10.85
CA ASP A 115 7.36 -24.99 -10.57
C ASP A 115 7.58 -26.00 -11.72
N GLU A 116 6.52 -26.66 -12.15
CA GLU A 116 6.55 -27.59 -13.29
C GLU A 116 7.02 -26.89 -14.57
N LEU A 117 6.49 -25.70 -14.85
CA LEU A 117 6.86 -24.88 -16.01
C LEU A 117 8.32 -24.41 -15.96
N THR A 118 8.79 -24.01 -14.78
CA THR A 118 10.18 -23.59 -14.57
C THR A 118 11.12 -24.76 -14.84
N ARG A 119 10.85 -25.92 -14.23
CA ARG A 119 11.63 -27.14 -14.45
C ARG A 119 11.65 -27.57 -15.91
N ARG A 120 10.50 -27.57 -16.60
CA ARG A 120 10.42 -27.93 -18.03
C ARG A 120 11.10 -26.91 -18.95
N TYR A 121 11.09 -25.64 -18.60
CA TYR A 121 11.77 -24.63 -19.39
C TYR A 121 13.29 -24.76 -19.27
N GLU A 122 13.80 -24.98 -18.05
CA GLU A 122 15.24 -25.13 -17.78
C GLU A 122 15.88 -26.38 -18.43
N THR A 123 15.09 -27.40 -18.82
CA THR A 123 15.63 -28.55 -19.57
C THR A 123 15.99 -28.21 -21.02
N HIS A 124 15.38 -27.18 -21.61
CA HIS A 124 15.55 -26.81 -23.02
C HIS A 124 16.22 -25.44 -23.19
N PHE A 125 16.08 -24.57 -22.19
CA PHE A 125 16.51 -23.18 -22.23
C PHE A 125 17.35 -22.84 -21.00
N ARG A 126 17.88 -21.62 -20.97
CA ARG A 126 18.57 -21.09 -19.78
C ARG A 126 17.56 -20.78 -18.66
N ALA A 127 18.05 -20.20 -17.56
CA ALA A 127 17.21 -19.72 -16.45
C ALA A 127 16.03 -18.87 -16.98
N PRO A 128 14.79 -19.19 -16.58
CA PRO A 128 13.65 -18.44 -17.03
C PRO A 128 13.63 -17.04 -16.43
N PRO A 129 12.96 -16.09 -17.10
CA PRO A 129 12.78 -14.75 -16.56
C PRO A 129 11.92 -14.78 -15.29
N SER A 130 12.22 -13.84 -14.39
CA SER A 130 11.50 -13.63 -13.14
C SER A 130 10.04 -13.29 -13.40
N ILE A 131 9.15 -13.83 -12.58
CA ILE A 131 7.71 -13.61 -12.64
C ILE A 131 7.32 -12.71 -11.46
N SER A 132 6.58 -11.65 -11.73
CA SER A 132 5.80 -10.91 -10.74
C SER A 132 4.45 -11.61 -10.53
N LEU A 133 4.11 -11.92 -9.28
CA LEU A 133 2.80 -12.48 -8.93
C LEU A 133 2.00 -11.42 -8.18
N VAL A 134 0.79 -11.14 -8.68
CA VAL A 134 -0.21 -10.26 -8.06
C VAL A 134 -1.40 -11.11 -7.66
N PHE A 135 -1.64 -11.28 -6.37
CA PHE A 135 -2.88 -11.91 -5.87
C PHE A 135 -3.81 -10.81 -5.40
N LEU A 136 -5.12 -11.01 -5.54
CA LEU A 136 -6.12 -10.01 -5.13
C LEU A 136 -6.73 -10.27 -3.72
N ASP A 137 -6.56 -11.47 -3.13
CA ASP A 137 -7.31 -11.93 -1.94
C ASP A 137 -6.45 -12.66 -0.87
N LEU A 138 -5.54 -11.97 -0.20
CA LEU A 138 -4.20 -12.55 0.02
C LEU A 138 -3.89 -13.26 1.35
N ALA A 139 -4.65 -12.98 2.40
CA ALA A 139 -4.05 -12.97 3.73
C ALA A 139 -3.59 -14.38 4.22
N ARG A 140 -4.32 -15.47 3.95
CA ARG A 140 -4.18 -16.70 4.77
C ARG A 140 -3.35 -17.87 4.24
N ALA A 141 -2.92 -17.92 2.98
CA ALA A 141 -2.19 -19.11 2.49
C ALA A 141 -0.76 -18.90 2.00
N PHE A 142 -0.11 -17.83 2.48
CA PHE A 142 1.35 -17.76 2.42
C PHE A 142 2.03 -18.88 3.21
N THR A 143 1.42 -19.37 4.30
CA THR A 143 2.01 -20.45 5.11
C THR A 143 2.30 -21.74 4.33
N LEU A 144 1.64 -21.96 3.19
CA LEU A 144 1.77 -23.16 2.36
C LEU A 144 2.61 -22.96 1.09
N MET A 145 3.05 -21.73 0.80
CA MET A 145 3.77 -21.43 -0.45
C MET A 145 5.17 -22.06 -0.41
N PRO A 146 5.57 -22.96 -1.33
CA PRO A 146 6.90 -23.57 -1.29
C PRO A 146 8.00 -22.50 -1.33
N ALA A 147 9.15 -22.77 -0.68
CA ALA A 147 10.32 -21.90 -0.73
C ALA A 147 10.74 -21.78 -2.20
N SER A 148 10.40 -20.66 -2.81
CA SER A 148 10.32 -20.54 -4.26
C SER A 148 11.53 -19.82 -4.84
N THR A 149 11.69 -19.92 -6.17
CA THR A 149 12.67 -19.14 -6.94
C THR A 149 12.21 -17.71 -7.22
N LEU A 150 11.20 -17.20 -6.51
CA LEU A 150 10.65 -15.87 -6.77
C LEU A 150 11.64 -14.78 -6.37
N GLU A 151 11.95 -13.90 -7.32
CA GLU A 151 12.76 -12.72 -7.07
C GLU A 151 11.92 -11.49 -6.73
N ILE A 152 10.67 -11.45 -7.19
CA ILE A 152 9.75 -10.33 -7.05
C ILE A 152 8.42 -10.87 -6.57
N VAL A 153 7.91 -10.31 -5.48
CA VAL A 153 6.58 -10.62 -4.96
C VAL A 153 5.82 -9.30 -4.81
N HIS A 154 4.66 -9.19 -5.47
CA HIS A 154 3.83 -8.00 -5.42
C HIS A 154 2.43 -8.37 -4.92
N LEU A 155 2.18 -8.14 -3.65
CA LEU A 155 0.91 -8.45 -3.01
C LEU A 155 0.04 -7.20 -3.09
N ARG A 156 -1.10 -7.28 -3.78
CA ARG A 156 -2.02 -6.17 -3.95
C ARG A 156 -3.35 -6.49 -3.30
N VAL A 157 -3.80 -5.65 -2.39
CA VAL A 157 -5.14 -5.77 -1.81
C VAL A 157 -6.04 -4.80 -2.56
N ASP A 158 -7.10 -5.29 -3.19
CA ASP A 158 -8.11 -4.45 -3.84
C ASP A 158 -9.40 -4.50 -3.00
N THR A 159 -9.38 -3.86 -1.83
CA THR A 159 -10.58 -3.66 -1.00
C THR A 159 -11.03 -2.21 -1.04
N ILE A 160 -12.27 -1.95 -0.63
CA ILE A 160 -12.72 -0.57 -0.38
C ILE A 160 -11.96 -0.09 0.86
N GLU A 161 -11.22 1.01 0.72
CA GLU A 161 -10.51 1.62 1.84
C GLU A 161 -11.50 2.23 2.81
N LEU A 162 -11.20 2.21 4.11
CA LEU A 162 -11.96 2.99 5.08
C LEU A 162 -11.62 4.45 4.88
N HIS A 163 -12.63 5.28 4.63
CA HIS A 163 -12.43 6.72 4.62
C HIS A 163 -12.16 7.20 6.07
N ASN A 164 -11.95 8.48 6.30
CA ASN A 164 -11.77 9.07 7.64
C ASN A 164 -13.04 9.01 8.52
N GLU A 165 -13.70 7.87 8.61
CA GLU A 165 -15.09 7.75 9.01
C GLU A 165 -15.19 7.67 10.53
N ASN A 166 -16.25 8.21 11.14
CA ASN A 166 -16.51 8.09 12.57
C ASN A 166 -17.06 6.72 12.95
N ILE A 167 -16.27 5.69 12.72
CA ILE A 167 -16.73 4.33 12.88
C ILE A 167 -15.84 3.58 13.87
N PRO A 168 -16.43 2.72 14.71
CA PRO A 168 -15.64 1.72 15.41
C PRO A 168 -14.97 0.83 14.38
N LEU A 169 -13.64 0.74 14.46
CA LEU A 169 -12.88 -0.16 13.60
C LEU A 169 -13.04 -1.59 14.08
N GLN A 170 -13.17 -2.51 13.12
CA GLN A 170 -13.12 -3.93 13.44
C GLN A 170 -11.70 -4.29 13.88
N GLN A 171 -11.57 -4.78 15.12
CA GLN A 171 -10.32 -5.34 15.60
C GLN A 171 -10.05 -6.68 14.89
N LEU A 172 -9.13 -6.68 13.94
CA LEU A 172 -8.71 -7.87 13.19
C LEU A 172 -7.72 -8.73 13.98
N SER A 173 -6.99 -8.12 14.93
CA SER A 173 -6.01 -8.78 15.78
C SER A 173 -5.92 -8.13 17.16
N THR A 174 -5.54 -8.90 18.17
CA THR A 174 -5.08 -8.31 19.44
C THR A 174 -3.67 -7.71 19.24
N PRO A 175 -3.34 -6.56 19.87
CA PRO A 175 -2.04 -5.90 19.72
C PRO A 175 -0.82 -6.80 19.98
N ASP A 176 -0.97 -7.78 20.88
CA ASP A 176 0.10 -8.68 21.33
C ASP A 176 0.19 -10.00 20.54
N ALA A 177 -0.71 -10.22 19.57
CA ALA A 177 -0.68 -11.46 18.80
C ALA A 177 0.38 -11.35 17.70
N GLY A 178 1.57 -11.89 17.93
CA GLY A 178 2.61 -12.16 16.91
C GLY A 178 2.20 -13.15 15.81
N ASN A 179 0.90 -13.24 15.53
CA ASN A 179 0.22 -14.04 14.53
C ASN A 179 -0.63 -13.15 13.60
N HIS A 180 -0.31 -11.86 13.49
CA HIS A 180 -0.94 -11.03 12.48
C HIS A 180 -0.66 -11.61 11.10
N VAL A 181 -1.65 -11.51 10.21
CA VAL A 181 -1.61 -12.23 8.94
C VAL A 181 -0.43 -11.78 8.06
N TYR A 182 -0.13 -10.48 8.03
CA TYR A 182 1.04 -9.97 7.32
C TYR A 182 2.37 -10.31 8.00
N ASP A 183 2.40 -10.52 9.32
CA ASP A 183 3.60 -11.03 10.01
C ASP A 183 3.90 -12.47 9.58
N LEU A 184 2.87 -13.32 9.51
CA LEU A 184 3.00 -14.68 8.99
C LEU A 184 3.44 -14.70 7.51
N ILE A 185 2.93 -13.78 6.70
CA ILE A 185 3.36 -13.59 5.30
C ILE A 185 4.84 -13.20 5.26
N LEU A 186 5.26 -12.18 6.03
CA LEU A 186 6.66 -11.75 6.09
C LEU A 186 7.58 -12.88 6.55
N ARG A 187 7.19 -13.64 7.58
CA ARG A 187 7.94 -14.79 8.08
C ARG A 187 8.09 -15.89 7.06
N ARG A 188 7.08 -16.11 6.21
CA ARG A 188 7.23 -17.05 5.10
C ARG A 188 8.16 -16.50 4.02
N LEU A 189 7.91 -15.27 3.59
CA LEU A 189 8.66 -14.66 2.49
C LEU A 189 10.13 -14.46 2.82
N SER A 190 10.47 -14.30 4.10
CA SER A 190 11.86 -14.26 4.54
C SER A 190 12.62 -15.57 4.30
N THR A 191 11.92 -16.70 4.13
CA THR A 191 12.56 -17.97 3.77
C THR A 191 12.85 -18.09 2.27
N PHE A 192 12.54 -17.08 1.46
CA PHE A 192 12.72 -17.14 0.01
C PHE A 192 14.09 -16.59 -0.34
N GLU A 193 15.05 -17.48 -0.56
CA GLU A 193 16.46 -17.13 -0.77
C GLU A 193 16.68 -16.21 -1.99
N LYS A 194 15.83 -16.30 -3.03
CA LYS A 194 15.96 -15.47 -4.23
C LYS A 194 15.19 -14.16 -4.16
N LEU A 195 14.39 -13.91 -3.11
CA LEU A 195 13.54 -12.74 -3.03
C LEU A 195 14.37 -11.46 -2.92
N ARG A 196 14.21 -10.57 -3.91
CA ARG A 196 14.89 -9.28 -4.00
C ARG A 196 13.93 -8.11 -3.87
N ARG A 197 12.67 -8.25 -4.29
CA ARG A 197 11.71 -7.16 -4.30
C ARG A 197 10.38 -7.61 -3.71
N LEU A 198 9.90 -6.86 -2.73
CA LEU A 198 8.67 -7.16 -2.01
C LEU A 198 7.79 -5.91 -1.94
N TYR A 199 6.63 -5.96 -2.57
CA TYR A 199 5.70 -4.85 -2.60
C TYR A 199 4.36 -5.28 -2.01
N PHE A 200 3.91 -4.60 -0.98
CA PHE A 200 2.55 -4.69 -0.44
C PHE A 200 1.83 -3.41 -0.84
N THR A 201 0.88 -3.49 -1.77
CA THR A 201 0.13 -2.33 -2.30
C THR A 201 -1.36 -2.45 -2.02
N GLY A 202 -2.06 -1.33 -2.00
CA GLY A 202 -3.48 -1.22 -1.67
C GLY A 202 -3.75 -0.91 -0.19
N PRO A 203 -5.03 -0.88 0.22
CA PRO A 203 -5.46 -0.63 1.59
C PRO A 203 -5.17 -1.80 2.54
N LEU A 204 -3.90 -2.02 2.86
CA LEU A 204 -3.52 -3.03 3.84
C LEU A 204 -3.70 -2.49 5.27
N THR A 205 -4.56 -3.11 6.07
CA THR A 205 -4.64 -2.82 7.50
C THR A 205 -3.49 -3.51 8.24
N VAL A 206 -2.56 -2.72 8.78
CA VAL A 206 -1.32 -3.23 9.41
C VAL A 206 -1.33 -3.04 10.92
N SER A 207 -0.63 -3.91 11.64
CA SER A 207 -0.36 -3.70 13.06
C SER A 207 0.68 -2.60 13.23
N SER A 208 0.59 -1.81 14.31
CA SER A 208 1.67 -0.90 14.71
C SER A 208 2.98 -1.64 15.05
N THR A 209 2.92 -2.95 15.25
CA THR A 209 4.06 -3.85 15.54
C THR A 209 4.43 -4.75 14.37
N LEU A 210 3.96 -4.46 13.14
CA LEU A 210 4.19 -5.30 11.96
C LEU A 210 5.68 -5.70 11.77
N PHE A 211 6.59 -4.78 12.05
CA PHE A 211 8.02 -4.97 11.85
C PHE A 211 8.76 -5.50 13.08
N SER A 212 8.10 -5.66 14.23
CA SER A 212 8.74 -6.11 15.47
C SER A 212 9.40 -7.49 15.32
N SER A 213 8.81 -8.38 14.54
CA SER A 213 9.40 -9.70 14.25
C SER A 213 10.65 -9.65 13.37
N CYS A 214 10.84 -8.57 12.60
CA CYS A 214 12.03 -8.32 11.79
C CYS A 214 13.11 -7.54 12.57
N ALA A 215 12.71 -6.82 13.62
CA ALA A 215 13.56 -5.93 14.39
C ALA A 215 14.46 -6.64 15.42
N ASN A 216 13.97 -7.72 16.03
CA ASN A 216 14.71 -8.42 17.08
C ASN A 216 15.96 -9.12 16.52
N SER A 217 17.13 -9.01 17.17
CA SER A 217 18.35 -9.71 16.70
C SER A 217 18.25 -11.25 16.76
N THR A 218 17.31 -11.77 17.54
CA THR A 218 16.90 -13.18 17.58
C THR A 218 15.73 -13.48 16.64
N ALA A 219 15.42 -12.55 15.72
CA ALA A 219 14.27 -12.59 14.85
C ALA A 219 14.19 -13.91 14.07
N SER A 220 12.96 -14.39 13.95
CA SER A 220 12.61 -15.47 13.04
C SER A 220 12.55 -15.00 11.58
N ILE A 221 12.54 -13.68 11.33
CA ILE A 221 12.36 -13.08 10.00
C ILE A 221 13.62 -12.34 9.61
N ILE A 222 14.39 -12.93 8.69
CA ILE A 222 15.59 -12.30 8.10
C ILE A 222 15.44 -12.36 6.59
N PHE A 223 15.58 -11.21 5.93
CA PHE A 223 15.57 -11.12 4.47
C PHE A 223 17.01 -10.96 3.94
N PRO A 224 17.72 -12.05 3.61
CA PRO A 224 19.15 -11.98 3.29
C PRO A 224 19.44 -11.28 1.96
N ASN A 225 18.47 -11.30 1.04
CA ASN A 225 18.65 -10.83 -0.33
C ASN A 225 17.66 -9.73 -0.76
N LEU A 226 16.83 -9.24 0.15
CA LEU A 226 15.85 -8.22 -0.19
C LEU A 226 16.54 -6.88 -0.44
N GLU A 227 16.34 -6.35 -1.65
CA GLU A 227 16.87 -5.09 -2.16
C GLU A 227 15.80 -3.99 -2.13
N GLU A 228 14.53 -4.32 -2.33
CA GLU A 228 13.44 -3.33 -2.30
C GLU A 228 12.25 -3.82 -1.50
N PHE A 229 11.75 -2.95 -0.62
CA PHE A 229 10.51 -3.13 0.13
C PHE A 229 9.59 -1.92 -0.05
N ALA A 230 8.32 -2.17 -0.33
CA ALA A 230 7.29 -1.13 -0.29
C ALA A 230 6.04 -1.63 0.44
N LEU A 231 5.47 -0.77 1.27
CA LEU A 231 4.21 -1.01 1.96
C LEU A 231 3.28 0.21 1.81
N GLU A 232 2.14 -0.01 1.18
CA GLU A 232 0.96 0.83 1.26
C GLU A 232 0.06 0.31 2.38
N PHE A 233 -0.53 1.19 3.19
CA PHE A 233 -1.37 0.76 4.28
C PHE A 233 -2.52 1.72 4.56
N THR A 234 -3.59 1.25 5.20
CA THR A 234 -4.74 2.07 5.57
C THR A 234 -4.44 2.98 6.76
N PRO A 235 -5.17 4.10 6.92
CA PRO A 235 -5.11 4.90 8.16
C PRO A 235 -5.60 4.15 9.41
N ALA A 236 -6.25 3.00 9.24
CA ALA A 236 -6.62 2.09 10.32
C ALA A 236 -5.50 1.07 10.61
N THR A 237 -5.32 0.74 11.89
CA THR A 237 -4.46 -0.36 12.35
C THR A 237 -5.25 -1.64 12.55
N SER A 238 -4.58 -2.80 12.50
CA SER A 238 -5.24 -4.10 12.60
C SER A 238 -5.82 -4.40 13.98
N ASP A 239 -5.39 -3.67 15.00
CA ASP A 239 -5.94 -3.73 16.36
C ASP A 239 -7.12 -2.78 16.60
N GLY A 240 -7.64 -2.14 15.54
CA GLY A 240 -8.83 -1.29 15.61
C GLY A 240 -8.56 0.14 16.09
N ARG A 241 -7.31 0.60 16.03
CA ARG A 241 -6.94 2.01 16.26
C ARG A 241 -6.72 2.73 14.92
N TRP A 242 -6.51 4.04 14.99
CA TRP A 242 -6.19 4.87 13.84
C TRP A 242 -4.78 5.41 13.95
N PHE A 243 -4.05 5.49 12.83
CA PHE A 243 -2.77 6.21 12.73
C PHE A 243 -2.92 7.72 12.95
N PHE A 244 -4.13 8.23 12.80
CA PHE A 244 -4.48 9.64 12.97
C PHE A 244 -5.64 9.76 13.96
N VAL A 245 -5.62 10.76 14.83
CA VAL A 245 -6.70 11.14 15.75
C VAL A 245 -7.39 12.41 15.28
N ARG A 246 -8.56 12.70 15.86
CA ARG A 246 -9.34 13.90 15.57
C ARG A 246 -8.53 15.16 15.86
N ASP A 247 -8.58 16.08 14.90
CA ASP A 247 -8.07 17.44 15.07
C ASP A 247 -9.24 18.36 15.38
N GLU A 248 -9.50 18.57 16.67
CA GLU A 248 -10.62 19.41 17.10
C GLU A 248 -10.46 20.87 16.64
N VAL A 249 -9.23 21.34 16.44
CA VAL A 249 -8.97 22.71 16.00
C VAL A 249 -9.27 22.85 14.51
N ALA A 250 -8.70 21.97 13.67
CA ALA A 250 -8.96 22.00 12.23
C ALA A 250 -10.43 21.70 11.93
N TRP A 251 -11.05 20.79 12.70
CA TRP A 251 -12.48 20.51 12.58
C TRP A 251 -13.35 21.71 12.93
N LYS A 252 -13.03 22.44 14.00
CA LYS A 252 -13.78 23.64 14.36
C LYS A 252 -13.67 24.74 13.30
N ILE A 253 -12.47 24.95 12.75
CA ILE A 253 -12.27 25.91 11.65
C ILE A 253 -13.18 25.54 10.47
N TYR A 254 -13.27 24.25 10.15
CA TYR A 254 -14.16 23.76 9.11
C TYR A 254 -15.65 23.94 9.43
N GLU A 255 -16.07 23.67 10.68
CA GLU A 255 -17.45 23.94 11.12
C GLU A 255 -17.79 25.43 10.99
N ASP A 256 -16.89 26.31 11.43
CA ASP A 256 -17.06 27.76 11.33
C ASP A 256 -17.12 28.21 9.84
N GLU A 257 -16.27 27.66 8.96
CA GLU A 257 -16.30 27.92 7.51
C GLU A 257 -17.57 27.39 6.81
N LEU A 258 -18.11 26.26 7.27
CA LEU A 258 -19.36 25.70 6.77
C LEU A 258 -20.56 26.57 7.15
N ASP A 259 -20.58 27.09 8.39
CA ASP A 259 -21.64 27.97 8.86
C ASP A 259 -21.62 29.30 8.10
N ASP A 260 -20.44 29.85 7.80
CA ASP A 260 -20.28 31.04 6.95
C ASP A 260 -20.79 30.79 5.51
N PHE A 261 -20.57 29.60 4.97
CA PHE A 261 -21.07 29.23 3.63
C PHE A 261 -22.59 28.97 3.62
N ALA A 262 -23.16 28.49 4.72
CA ALA A 262 -24.60 28.24 4.86
C ALA A 262 -25.41 29.52 5.16
N GLY A 263 -24.76 30.57 5.68
CA GLY A 263 -25.39 31.84 6.05
C GLY A 263 -25.73 32.75 4.88
N ASP A 264 -25.03 32.61 3.75
CA ASP A 264 -25.49 33.14 2.48
C ASP A 264 -26.49 32.13 1.92
N GLU A 265 -27.78 32.32 2.19
CA GLU A 265 -28.88 31.76 1.39
C GLU A 265 -28.65 32.20 -0.07
N TYR A 266 -27.74 31.53 -0.76
CA TYR A 266 -27.86 31.38 -2.18
C TYR A 266 -29.20 30.71 -2.35
N ASP A 267 -30.22 31.50 -2.74
CA ASP A 267 -31.39 31.04 -3.46
C ASP A 267 -30.86 30.26 -4.66
N PHE A 268 -30.44 29.03 -4.39
CA PHE A 268 -29.97 28.08 -5.36
C PHE A 268 -31.25 27.63 -6.03
N ASP A 269 -31.72 28.48 -6.94
CA ASP A 269 -32.92 28.30 -7.73
C ASP A 269 -32.85 26.87 -8.27
N ASP A 270 -33.76 26.04 -7.75
CA ASP A 270 -33.83 24.57 -7.65
C ASP A 270 -33.80 23.84 -9.01
N SER A 271 -32.87 24.24 -9.87
CA SER A 271 -32.91 24.03 -11.32
C SER A 271 -31.53 23.83 -11.94
N SER A 272 -30.44 24.08 -11.22
CA SER A 272 -29.08 23.85 -11.73
C SER A 272 -28.48 22.52 -11.27
N GLY A 273 -29.17 21.41 -11.56
CA GLY A 273 -28.59 20.09 -11.89
C GLY A 273 -27.51 19.44 -10.99
N LEU A 274 -27.19 19.99 -9.82
CA LEU A 274 -26.19 19.44 -8.91
C LEU A 274 -26.76 18.37 -7.97
N ASP A 275 -28.08 18.17 -8.01
CA ASP A 275 -28.75 17.02 -7.38
C ASP A 275 -28.35 15.68 -8.05
N GLU A 276 -27.63 15.71 -9.17
CA GLU A 276 -27.16 14.52 -9.88
C GLU A 276 -25.86 13.92 -9.29
N PHE A 277 -25.18 14.59 -8.34
CA PHE A 277 -23.93 14.07 -7.73
C PHE A 277 -24.12 13.30 -6.43
N TYR A 278 -25.25 13.50 -5.74
CA TYR A 278 -25.71 12.55 -4.76
C TYR A 278 -26.53 11.53 -5.51
N HIS A 279 -25.89 10.45 -5.99
CA HIS A 279 -26.60 9.27 -6.46
C HIS A 279 -27.46 8.74 -5.31
N THR A 280 -28.64 9.29 -5.10
CA THR A 280 -29.71 8.52 -4.52
C THR A 280 -29.91 7.34 -5.47
N ASP A 281 -30.03 6.13 -4.94
CA ASP A 281 -30.53 5.04 -5.77
C ASP A 281 -31.94 5.40 -6.26
N ASP A 282 -32.48 4.64 -7.22
CA ASP A 282 -33.84 4.87 -7.75
C ASP A 282 -34.93 4.89 -6.64
N GLU A 283 -34.58 4.56 -5.38
CA GLU A 283 -35.45 4.60 -4.19
C GLU A 283 -35.24 5.84 -3.29
N GLY A 284 -34.37 6.80 -3.64
CA GLY A 284 -34.14 8.00 -2.84
C GLY A 284 -33.22 7.77 -1.63
N THR A 285 -32.51 6.65 -1.56
CA THR A 285 -31.64 6.33 -0.41
C THR A 285 -30.34 7.10 -0.51
N LYS A 286 -30.04 7.94 0.48
CA LYS A 286 -28.74 8.64 0.59
C LYS A 286 -27.58 7.64 0.53
N MET A 287 -26.64 7.86 -0.39
CA MET A 287 -25.35 7.14 -0.45
C MET A 287 -24.52 7.40 0.81
N GLY A 288 -24.50 6.45 1.72
CA GLY A 288 -23.42 6.31 2.70
C GLY A 288 -23.01 4.84 2.82
N PHE A 289 -21.95 4.57 3.57
CA PHE A 289 -21.43 3.22 3.78
C PHE A 289 -21.91 2.67 5.12
N TRP A 290 -22.01 1.34 5.20
CA TRP A 290 -22.58 0.62 6.33
C TRP A 290 -21.52 0.27 7.37
N VAL A 291 -21.81 0.54 8.64
CA VAL A 291 -20.92 0.23 9.77
C VAL A 291 -21.41 -0.99 10.54
N TYR A 292 -20.47 -1.85 10.95
CA TYR A 292 -20.70 -3.02 11.81
C TYR A 292 -20.30 -2.68 13.26
N GLY A 293 -21.14 -3.02 14.23
CA GLY A 293 -20.81 -2.87 15.65
C GLY A 293 -19.96 -4.03 16.21
N GLY A 294 -19.91 -4.17 17.55
CA GLY A 294 -19.32 -5.34 18.24
C GLY A 294 -20.05 -6.68 17.98
N THR A 295 -21.12 -6.64 17.20
CA THR A 295 -21.82 -7.78 16.60
C THR A 295 -21.88 -7.53 15.09
N PRO A 296 -21.97 -8.57 14.23
CA PRO A 296 -22.03 -8.42 12.77
C PRO A 296 -23.34 -7.79 12.25
N VAL A 297 -24.00 -6.97 13.06
CA VAL A 297 -25.28 -6.32 12.79
C VAL A 297 -25.02 -4.91 12.23
N ARG A 298 -25.75 -4.57 11.16
CA ARG A 298 -25.74 -3.24 10.50
C ARG A 298 -26.27 -2.16 11.47
N GLN A 299 -25.52 -1.09 11.69
CA GLN A 299 -25.92 -0.06 12.67
C GLN A 299 -26.35 1.28 12.07
N ARG A 300 -25.61 1.85 11.10
CA ARG A 300 -25.91 3.20 10.58
C ARG A 300 -25.28 3.44 9.20
N ILE A 301 -25.92 4.30 8.40
CA ILE A 301 -25.34 4.95 7.21
C ILE A 301 -24.55 6.17 7.71
N VAL A 302 -23.23 6.19 7.48
CA VAL A 302 -22.40 7.35 7.81
C VAL A 302 -22.32 8.26 6.60
N GLU A 303 -22.75 9.50 6.78
CA GLU A 303 -22.65 10.53 5.74
C GLU A 303 -21.17 10.89 5.54
N ARG A 304 -20.75 11.10 4.28
CA ARG A 304 -19.34 11.31 3.85
C ARG A 304 -18.62 12.52 4.47
N LEU A 305 -19.31 13.29 5.31
CA LEU A 305 -18.86 14.58 5.84
C LEU A 305 -18.10 14.49 7.17
N GLU A 306 -18.08 13.34 7.85
CA GLU A 306 -17.40 13.21 9.15
C GLU A 306 -15.91 12.87 9.01
N THR A 307 -15.16 13.60 8.16
CA THR A 307 -13.71 13.39 8.02
C THR A 307 -12.91 14.37 8.87
N TYR A 308 -12.49 13.97 10.07
CA TYR A 308 -11.86 14.88 11.04
C TYR A 308 -10.50 14.44 11.62
N ARG A 309 -10.00 13.23 11.33
CA ARG A 309 -8.69 12.81 11.87
C ARG A 309 -7.51 13.25 11.01
N SER A 310 -6.89 14.40 11.28
CA SER A 310 -5.66 14.87 10.59
C SER A 310 -4.41 14.76 11.45
N LEU A 311 -4.52 14.76 12.78
CA LEU A 311 -3.36 14.73 13.67
C LEU A 311 -2.83 13.31 13.80
N PRO A 312 -1.51 13.06 13.65
CA PRO A 312 -0.96 11.74 13.93
C PRO A 312 -1.22 11.33 15.37
N ASN A 313 -1.69 10.11 15.54
CA ASN A 313 -1.90 9.52 16.84
C ASN A 313 -0.52 9.34 17.51
N PRO A 314 -0.28 9.78 18.75
CA PRO A 314 1.02 9.58 19.40
C PRO A 314 1.37 8.10 19.62
N GLU A 315 0.36 7.22 19.71
CA GLU A 315 0.57 5.83 20.13
C GLU A 315 0.81 4.82 18.99
N THR A 316 0.55 5.19 17.74
CA THR A 316 0.55 4.22 16.61
C THR A 316 1.70 4.43 15.61
N PRO A 317 1.88 5.63 15.00
CA PRO A 317 3.06 5.99 14.21
C PRO A 317 4.41 5.69 14.85
N ALA A 318 4.64 6.11 16.10
CA ALA A 318 5.96 6.01 16.72
C ALA A 318 6.48 4.56 16.81
N PRO A 319 5.77 3.59 17.44
CA PRO A 319 6.24 2.21 17.48
C PRO A 319 6.34 1.56 16.10
N PHE A 320 5.45 1.94 15.17
CA PHE A 320 5.48 1.44 13.78
C PHE A 320 6.75 1.90 13.04
N LEU A 321 7.09 3.19 13.13
CA LEU A 321 8.26 3.76 12.48
C LEU A 321 9.57 3.31 13.12
N THR A 322 9.61 3.19 14.45
CA THR A 322 10.78 2.67 15.16
C THR A 322 11.06 1.22 14.77
N SER A 323 10.04 0.34 14.80
CA SER A 323 10.21 -1.06 14.41
C SER A 323 10.55 -1.22 12.92
N ALA A 324 10.04 -0.34 12.05
CA ALA A 324 10.43 -0.29 10.64
C ALA A 324 11.91 0.06 10.45
N ALA A 325 12.43 1.05 11.20
CA ALA A 325 13.85 1.40 11.17
C ALA A 325 14.73 0.21 11.59
N GLU A 326 14.36 -0.46 12.68
CA GLU A 326 15.07 -1.66 13.17
C GLU A 326 15.03 -2.81 12.16
N ALA A 327 13.87 -3.06 11.55
CA ALA A 327 13.75 -4.04 10.47
C ALA A 327 14.65 -3.68 9.28
N CYS A 328 14.67 -2.42 8.86
CA CYS A 328 15.53 -1.94 7.77
C CYS A 328 17.02 -2.16 8.09
N LYS A 329 17.44 -1.93 9.35
CA LYS A 329 18.81 -2.20 9.81
C LYS A 329 19.21 -3.67 9.69
N ASN A 330 18.24 -4.58 9.84
CA ASN A 330 18.45 -6.03 9.76
C ASN A 330 18.35 -6.60 8.33
N MET A 331 18.15 -5.76 7.32
CA MET A 331 18.11 -6.15 5.90
C MET A 331 19.39 -5.71 5.19
N PRO A 332 20.46 -6.53 5.15
CA PRO A 332 21.81 -6.08 4.77
C PRO A 332 21.95 -5.63 3.31
N LYS A 333 21.02 -6.03 2.43
CA LYS A 333 21.03 -5.67 1.01
C LYS A 333 19.96 -4.65 0.63
N ILE A 334 19.22 -4.11 1.60
CA ILE A 334 18.13 -3.18 1.32
C ILE A 334 18.69 -1.91 0.68
N LYS A 335 18.19 -1.64 -0.53
CA LYS A 335 18.50 -0.44 -1.31
C LYS A 335 17.39 0.59 -1.20
N ARG A 336 16.14 0.13 -1.14
CA ARG A 336 14.95 0.97 -1.05
C ARG A 336 13.96 0.38 -0.06
N PHE A 337 13.49 1.20 0.86
CA PHE A 337 12.45 0.82 1.81
C PHE A 337 11.43 1.95 1.88
N SER A 338 10.17 1.66 1.57
CA SER A 338 9.12 2.68 1.52
C SER A 338 7.88 2.27 2.31
N LEU A 339 7.36 3.24 3.07
CA LEU A 339 6.09 3.16 3.76
C LEU A 339 5.26 4.32 3.27
N LYS A 340 4.04 4.07 2.82
CA LYS A 340 3.11 5.14 2.47
C LYS A 340 1.69 4.79 2.89
N LEU A 341 0.92 5.80 3.29
CA LEU A 341 -0.52 5.64 3.37
C LEU A 341 -1.04 5.31 1.96
N GLY A 342 -1.91 4.30 1.86
CA GLY A 342 -2.54 3.92 0.61
C GLY A 342 -3.17 5.14 -0.05
N ARG A 343 -2.86 5.33 -1.34
CA ARG A 343 -3.43 6.42 -2.12
C ARG A 343 -4.65 5.86 -2.83
N TYR A 344 -5.80 6.45 -2.53
CA TYR A 344 -7.09 6.15 -3.14
C TYR A 344 -6.94 5.95 -4.65
N SER A 345 -7.02 4.70 -5.09
CA SER A 345 -7.04 4.41 -6.53
C SER A 345 -8.35 4.95 -7.09
N LEU A 346 -8.23 5.76 -8.14
CA LEU A 346 -9.29 6.28 -9.02
C LEU A 346 -9.79 7.70 -8.69
N ARG A 347 -9.02 8.65 -9.20
CA ARG A 347 -9.48 9.81 -9.99
C ARG A 347 -10.09 11.06 -9.36
N GLN A 348 -10.48 11.16 -8.09
CA GLN A 348 -11.13 12.43 -7.69
C GLN A 348 -11.19 12.82 -6.20
N TYR A 349 -10.60 12.07 -5.28
CA TYR A 349 -10.84 12.32 -3.86
C TYR A 349 -9.57 12.16 -3.01
N GLU A 350 -8.47 12.80 -3.42
CA GLU A 350 -7.60 13.39 -2.39
C GLU A 350 -8.55 14.23 -1.53
N LEU A 351 -8.82 13.75 -0.33
CA LEU A 351 -9.75 14.27 0.67
C LEU A 351 -10.03 15.75 0.41
N TYR A 352 -11.20 16.06 -0.16
CA TYR A 352 -11.62 17.36 -0.75
C TYR A 352 -11.71 18.51 0.28
N TYR A 353 -11.06 18.34 1.42
CA TYR A 353 -11.01 19.25 2.53
C TYR A 353 -9.63 19.89 2.47
N SER A 354 -9.59 21.15 2.03
CA SER A 354 -8.41 22.01 1.99
C SER A 354 -7.62 21.98 3.32
N PHE A 355 -8.28 21.70 4.43
CA PHE A 355 -7.73 21.66 5.78
C PHE A 355 -7.21 20.28 6.25
N VAL A 356 -7.55 19.15 5.60
CA VAL A 356 -7.12 17.80 6.05
C VAL A 356 -6.04 17.25 5.13
N LYS A 357 -4.78 17.54 5.45
CA LYS A 357 -3.62 16.92 4.77
C LYS A 357 -3.12 15.70 5.56
N ARG A 358 -3.51 14.51 5.12
CA ARG A 358 -3.00 13.24 5.69
C ARG A 358 -1.90 12.69 4.82
N VAL A 359 -0.70 13.14 5.08
CA VAL A 359 0.46 12.63 4.36
C VAL A 359 1.27 11.81 5.32
N PHE A 360 1.46 10.53 4.98
CA PHE A 360 2.33 9.63 5.70
C PHE A 360 3.18 8.91 4.67
N GLU A 361 4.35 9.45 4.34
CA GLU A 361 5.26 8.79 3.43
C GLU A 361 6.69 8.84 3.98
N LEU A 362 7.35 7.68 3.96
CA LEU A 362 8.74 7.50 4.36
C LEU A 362 9.45 6.71 3.26
N TRP A 363 10.61 7.19 2.84
CA TRP A 363 11.49 6.47 1.92
C TRP A 363 12.91 6.46 2.45
N PHE A 364 13.45 5.28 2.70
CA PHE A 364 14.88 5.06 2.87
C PHE A 364 15.49 4.64 1.54
N ILE A 365 16.60 5.27 1.17
CA ILE A 365 17.39 4.95 -0.01
C ILE A 365 18.85 4.78 0.42
N SER A 366 19.44 3.63 0.07
CA SER A 366 20.84 3.35 0.37
C SER A 366 21.77 4.19 -0.49
N LYS A 367 23.01 4.38 -0.01
CA LYS A 367 24.10 4.91 -0.84
C LYS A 367 24.25 4.10 -2.14
N GLY A 368 24.56 4.80 -3.22
CA GLY A 368 24.69 4.25 -4.58
C GLY A 368 23.38 3.94 -5.30
N SER A 369 22.25 3.97 -4.60
CA SER A 369 20.92 3.77 -5.20
C SER A 369 20.31 5.12 -5.55
N THR A 370 19.41 5.14 -6.53
CA THR A 370 18.63 6.30 -6.97
C THR A 370 17.16 6.11 -6.63
N LEU A 371 16.44 7.21 -6.45
CA LEU A 371 14.98 7.21 -6.39
C LEU A 371 14.42 7.11 -7.82
N GLU A 372 14.67 5.98 -8.50
CA GLU A 372 14.08 5.74 -9.83
C GLU A 372 12.56 5.60 -9.71
N HIS A 373 11.84 6.22 -10.65
CA HIS A 373 10.41 6.02 -10.78
C HIS A 373 10.15 4.54 -11.10
N ASN A 374 9.29 3.92 -10.29
CA ASN A 374 8.80 2.57 -10.53
C ASN A 374 7.27 2.67 -10.48
N ASP A 375 6.63 2.19 -11.54
CA ASP A 375 5.17 2.15 -11.73
C ASP A 375 4.42 1.58 -10.51
N ILE A 376 5.09 0.78 -9.67
CA ILE A 376 4.49 0.16 -8.49
C ILE A 376 4.48 1.09 -7.27
N THR A 377 5.57 1.83 -7.03
CA THR A 377 5.75 2.55 -5.76
C THR A 377 5.41 4.03 -5.84
N GLU A 378 5.27 4.61 -7.03
CA GLU A 378 5.00 6.04 -7.25
C GLU A 378 5.89 6.94 -6.37
N SER A 379 7.21 6.74 -6.43
CA SER A 379 8.12 7.59 -5.67
C SER A 379 8.13 9.01 -6.24
N PRO A 380 8.13 10.06 -5.41
CA PRO A 380 8.21 11.43 -5.89
C PRO A 380 9.55 11.65 -6.60
N GLU A 381 9.57 12.44 -7.67
CA GLU A 381 10.82 12.97 -8.21
C GLU A 381 11.35 14.02 -7.25
N ILE A 382 12.54 13.76 -6.69
CA ILE A 382 13.25 14.70 -5.82
C ILE A 382 14.50 15.16 -6.57
N PRO A 383 14.51 16.37 -7.16
CA PRO A 383 15.60 16.81 -8.04
C PRO A 383 17.01 16.72 -7.39
N SER A 384 17.08 16.97 -6.09
CA SER A 384 18.30 16.90 -5.30
C SER A 384 18.75 15.47 -4.92
N ASP A 385 17.98 14.43 -5.24
CA ASP A 385 18.34 13.04 -4.94
C ASP A 385 19.66 12.66 -5.62
N SER A 386 19.81 13.07 -6.88
CA SER A 386 20.99 12.80 -7.72
C SER A 386 22.30 13.26 -7.07
N THR A 387 22.29 14.40 -6.35
CA THR A 387 23.46 14.96 -5.68
C THR A 387 23.79 14.27 -4.35
N ASN A 388 22.83 13.54 -3.77
CA ASN A 388 22.97 12.85 -2.47
C ASN A 388 23.11 11.33 -2.62
N THR A 389 23.33 10.82 -3.83
CA THR A 389 23.52 9.37 -4.12
C THR A 389 24.71 8.75 -3.39
N HIS A 390 25.68 9.55 -2.91
CA HIS A 390 26.87 9.08 -2.20
C HIS A 390 26.63 8.73 -0.72
N VAL A 391 25.48 9.09 -0.15
CA VAL A 391 25.11 8.80 1.26
C VAL A 391 23.79 8.03 1.34
N ASN A 392 23.57 7.36 2.47
CA ASN A 392 22.24 6.86 2.82
C ASN A 392 21.33 8.03 3.13
N ARG A 393 20.04 7.90 2.81
CA ARG A 393 19.09 8.97 2.99
C ARG A 393 17.71 8.46 3.38
N VAL A 394 17.03 9.24 4.21
CA VAL A 394 15.61 9.07 4.53
C VAL A 394 14.88 10.33 4.14
N TYR A 395 13.79 10.19 3.41
CA TYR A 395 12.84 11.25 3.11
C TYR A 395 11.57 11.03 3.92
N LEU A 396 11.12 12.06 4.62
CA LEU A 396 9.92 12.07 5.45
C LEU A 396 8.95 13.10 4.88
N ARG A 397 7.75 12.68 4.49
CA ARG A 397 6.67 13.56 4.06
C ARG A 397 5.47 13.31 4.96
N PHE A 398 5.41 14.05 6.06
CA PHE A 398 4.42 13.88 7.14
C PHE A 398 3.55 15.14 7.37
N GLY A 399 3.51 16.05 6.40
CA GLY A 399 2.90 17.37 6.59
C GLY A 399 3.56 18.13 7.74
N ASP A 400 2.75 18.72 8.62
CA ASP A 400 3.23 19.46 9.79
C ASP A 400 3.76 18.58 10.93
N TYR A 401 3.51 17.27 10.86
CA TYR A 401 3.95 16.36 11.89
C TYR A 401 5.45 16.07 11.81
N MET A 402 6.12 16.22 12.95
CA MET A 402 7.49 15.78 13.13
C MET A 402 7.51 14.53 14.01
N PRO A 403 8.14 13.42 13.58
CA PRO A 403 8.29 12.24 14.42
C PRO A 403 9.02 12.55 15.72
N GLU A 404 8.71 11.77 16.74
CA GLU A 404 9.38 11.87 18.04
C GLU A 404 10.90 11.66 17.93
N ALA A 405 11.65 12.19 18.90
CA ALA A 405 13.10 12.08 18.93
C ALA A 405 13.59 10.64 18.85
N THR A 406 12.87 9.72 19.51
CA THR A 406 13.15 8.27 19.50
C THR A 406 13.07 7.69 18.09
N VAL A 407 12.03 8.03 17.33
CA VAL A 407 11.87 7.61 15.92
C VAL A 407 13.02 8.16 15.06
N MET A 408 13.34 9.44 15.25
CA MET A 408 14.43 10.10 14.51
C MET A 408 15.80 9.49 14.84
N GLU A 409 16.05 9.12 16.09
CA GLU A 409 17.26 8.42 16.53
C GLU A 409 17.35 7.02 15.91
N SER A 410 16.25 6.27 15.86
CA SER A 410 16.20 4.95 15.22
C SER A 410 16.57 5.05 13.73
N TRP A 411 15.96 5.98 12.99
CA TRP A 411 16.30 6.19 11.57
C TRP A 411 17.70 6.77 11.37
N ARG A 412 18.19 7.60 12.30
CA ARG A 412 19.59 8.08 12.27
C ARG A 412 20.57 6.92 12.38
N ALA A 413 20.27 5.93 13.23
CA ALA A 413 21.09 4.72 13.35
C ALA A 413 21.08 3.87 12.07
N VAL A 414 20.00 3.89 11.29
CA VAL A 414 19.91 3.20 9.97
C VAL A 414 20.76 3.90 8.92
N VAL A 415 20.63 5.24 8.79
CA VAL A 415 21.36 5.98 7.75
C VAL A 415 22.85 6.13 8.05
N GLY A 416 23.25 6.11 9.32
CA GLY A 416 24.65 6.27 9.76
C GLY A 416 25.05 7.72 9.94
N THR A 417 26.30 7.96 10.35
CA THR A 417 26.81 9.31 10.72
C THR A 417 26.81 10.29 9.56
N GLU A 418 27.14 9.81 8.35
CA GLU A 418 27.14 10.61 7.11
C GLU A 418 25.77 10.62 6.43
N GLY A 419 24.82 9.83 6.93
CA GLY A 419 23.50 9.69 6.35
C GLY A 419 22.62 10.89 6.64
N LYS A 420 21.75 11.24 5.69
CA LYS A 420 20.88 12.42 5.78
C LYS A 420 19.42 12.04 6.02
N ILE A 421 18.71 12.85 6.78
CA ILE A 421 17.26 12.74 6.95
C ILE A 421 16.63 14.05 6.51
N PHE A 422 15.75 13.97 5.53
CA PHE A 422 15.11 15.09 4.87
C PHE A 422 13.64 15.12 5.24
N SER A 423 13.14 16.31 5.59
CA SER A 423 11.71 16.59 5.70
C SER A 423 11.26 17.22 4.40
N LEU A 424 10.30 16.62 3.72
CA LEU A 424 9.66 17.19 2.55
C LEU A 424 8.46 18.00 3.01
N ASP A 425 8.46 19.28 2.66
CA ASP A 425 7.30 20.14 2.88
C ASP A 425 6.19 19.76 1.90
N GLU A 426 4.97 19.71 2.41
CA GLU A 426 3.81 19.37 1.60
C GLU A 426 3.45 20.48 0.62
N GLU A 427 3.75 21.75 0.94
CA GLU A 427 3.49 22.89 0.05
C GLU A 427 4.29 22.84 -1.24
N PHE A 428 5.41 22.11 -1.24
CA PHE A 428 6.28 21.92 -2.41
C PHE A 428 6.10 20.57 -3.09
N CYS A 429 5.14 19.75 -2.66
CA CYS A 429 4.81 18.50 -3.32
C CYS A 429 3.72 18.75 -4.35
N GLU A 430 4.09 18.79 -5.63
CA GLU A 430 3.15 18.99 -6.74
C GLU A 430 2.90 17.67 -7.47
N ARG A 431 1.68 17.51 -8.01
CA ARG A 431 1.30 16.35 -8.82
C ARG A 431 1.10 16.77 -10.28
N GLU A 432 1.96 16.28 -11.17
CA GLU A 432 1.88 16.50 -12.61
C GLU A 432 1.63 15.17 -13.33
N ARG A 433 0.46 15.01 -13.96
CA ARG A 433 0.13 13.82 -14.78
C ARG A 433 0.38 12.46 -14.10
N ASP A 434 -0.08 12.33 -12.85
CA ASP A 434 0.10 11.15 -12.00
C ASP A 434 1.52 10.94 -11.44
N GLU A 435 2.47 11.81 -11.75
CA GLU A 435 3.80 11.83 -11.15
C GLU A 435 3.86 12.90 -10.05
N TRP A 436 4.45 12.54 -8.91
CA TRP A 436 4.71 13.51 -7.84
C TRP A 436 6.09 14.11 -8.04
N LYS A 437 6.20 15.42 -7.85
CA LYS A 437 7.44 16.16 -7.94
C LYS A 437 7.60 17.07 -6.75
N TYR A 438 8.75 17.01 -6.10
CA TYR A 438 9.12 17.98 -5.08
C TYR A 438 9.78 19.19 -5.75
N THR A 439 9.11 20.35 -5.69
CA THR A 439 9.56 21.60 -6.33
C THR A 439 10.33 22.54 -5.41
N GLY A 440 10.41 22.19 -4.13
CA GLY A 440 11.07 23.02 -3.11
C GLY A 440 12.57 23.11 -3.34
N GLU A 441 13.17 24.19 -2.82
CA GLU A 441 14.63 24.26 -2.69
C GLU A 441 15.13 23.05 -1.88
N ALA A 442 16.34 22.58 -2.21
CA ALA A 442 16.90 21.32 -1.73
C ALA A 442 16.43 20.98 -0.31
N PRO A 443 15.78 19.81 -0.10
CA PRO A 443 15.01 19.54 1.10
C PRO A 443 15.90 19.80 2.31
N GLN A 444 15.41 20.66 3.20
CA GLN A 444 16.20 21.13 4.32
C GLN A 444 16.57 19.92 5.18
N GLU A 445 17.87 19.70 5.38
CA GLU A 445 18.32 18.79 6.43
C GLU A 445 17.92 19.44 7.75
N LYS A 446 16.74 19.10 8.25
CA LYS A 446 16.30 19.55 9.57
C LYS A 446 17.23 18.90 10.58
N VAL A 447 18.23 19.68 11.02
CA VAL A 447 19.07 19.29 12.14
C VAL A 447 18.14 19.25 13.35
N ALA A 448 17.87 18.05 13.88
CA ALA A 448 16.96 17.84 15.02
C ALA A 448 17.29 18.73 16.25
N ARG A 449 18.47 19.35 16.29
CA ARG A 449 18.93 20.24 17.36
C ARG A 449 18.19 21.57 17.48
N GLU A 450 17.69 22.17 16.41
CA GLU A 450 17.24 23.58 16.49
C GLU A 450 15.85 23.76 17.12
N ARG A 451 14.96 22.76 17.07
CA ARG A 451 13.65 22.85 17.75
C ARG A 451 13.61 22.23 19.16
N MET A 452 14.48 21.27 19.48
CA MET A 452 14.54 20.73 20.86
C MET A 452 15.00 21.79 21.88
N GLY A 453 15.85 22.73 21.47
CA GLY A 453 16.21 23.89 22.32
C GLY A 453 15.04 24.81 22.64
N ASN A 454 14.14 25.02 21.67
CA ASN A 454 13.01 25.95 21.82
C ASN A 454 11.77 25.29 22.44
N ALA A 455 11.53 23.99 22.21
CA ALA A 455 10.41 23.26 22.83
C ALA A 455 10.63 23.01 24.34
N SER A 456 11.88 22.76 24.75
CA SER A 456 12.24 22.66 26.18
C SER A 456 12.03 24.00 26.91
N ALA A 457 12.27 25.13 26.25
CA ALA A 457 11.97 26.45 26.79
C ALA A 457 10.45 26.71 26.91
N ALA A 458 9.64 26.29 25.92
CA ALA A 458 8.20 26.47 25.94
C ALA A 458 7.47 25.58 26.98
N ILE A 459 7.96 24.36 27.24
CA ILE A 459 7.39 23.48 28.27
C ILE A 459 7.80 23.95 29.68
N GLY A 460 8.98 24.55 29.84
CA GLY A 460 9.41 25.19 31.08
C GLY A 460 8.48 26.32 31.53
N ASP A 461 8.01 27.16 30.61
CA ASP A 461 7.09 28.26 30.91
C ASP A 461 5.65 27.78 31.17
N ALA A 462 5.18 26.73 30.47
CA ALA A 462 3.85 26.15 30.72
C ALA A 462 3.77 25.34 32.03
N GLY A 463 4.86 24.69 32.45
CA GLY A 463 4.93 23.91 33.70
C GLY A 463 4.93 24.78 34.97
N ILE A 464 5.42 26.02 34.90
CA ILE A 464 5.40 26.97 36.02
C ILE A 464 3.99 27.56 36.23
N ALA A 465 3.21 27.71 35.17
CA ALA A 465 1.82 28.18 35.25
C ALA A 465 0.86 27.13 35.86
N ALA A 466 1.09 25.83 35.63
CA ALA A 466 0.25 24.77 36.18
C ALA A 466 0.53 24.46 37.68
N SER A 467 1.74 24.75 38.16
CA SER A 467 2.14 24.48 39.55
C SER A 467 1.56 25.48 40.57
N THR A 468 1.16 26.68 40.13
CA THR A 468 0.58 27.71 41.01
C THR A 468 -0.94 27.58 41.22
N ALA A 469 -1.62 26.72 40.47
CA ALA A 469 -3.08 26.56 40.55
C ALA A 469 -3.58 25.52 41.59
N ASN A 470 -2.70 24.72 42.20
CA ASN A 470 -3.10 23.58 43.05
C ASN A 470 -2.83 23.73 44.56
N LEU A 471 -2.65 24.96 45.06
CA LEU A 471 -2.34 25.21 46.48
C LEU A 471 -3.52 25.70 47.36
N PHE A 472 -4.75 25.71 46.85
CA PHE A 472 -5.93 26.09 47.64
C PHE A 472 -7.08 25.08 47.50
N ALA A 473 -6.94 23.91 48.12
CA ALA A 473 -8.08 23.08 48.51
C ALA A 473 -7.66 22.09 49.61
N ALA A 474 -7.82 22.49 50.88
CA ALA A 474 -7.87 21.56 52.00
C ALA A 474 -9.31 21.49 52.52
N PRO A 475 -9.85 20.30 52.86
CA PRO A 475 -11.18 20.19 53.43
C PRO A 475 -11.14 20.40 54.95
N LEU A 476 -12.08 21.19 55.46
CA LEU A 476 -12.43 21.26 56.87
C LEU A 476 -13.15 19.96 57.27
N ILE A 477 -12.68 19.33 58.35
CA ILE A 477 -13.42 18.37 59.18
C ILE A 477 -13.92 19.14 60.41
#